data_AF-A0A7S2C4R5-F1
#
_entry.id   AF-A0A7S2C4R5-F1
#
_cell.length_a   1.000
_cell.length_b   1.000
_cell.length_c   1.000
_cell.angle_alpha   90.00
_cell.angle_beta   90.00
_cell.angle_gamma   90.00
#
_symmetry.space_group_name_H-M   'P 1'
#
loop_
_entity.id
_entity.type
_entity.pdbx_description
1 polymer ?
#
loop_
_entity_poly.entity_id
_entity_poly.type
_entity_poly.pdbx_seq_one_letter_code
_entity_poly.pdbx_strand_id
1 'polypeptide(L)'
;PNRSAIVALIVELQQTIGLTGVKTFILKLIEDSVRFHAASKPMSLRHLLLSGGIGSGRKTAAKLIAQAFHAIGLMGTDNLNEVEVNPLERIPFAPGRVNLLDHASLQK
;
A
#
# COMPACT_ATOMS: atom_id res chain seq x y z
N PRO A 1 -1.46 15.58 9.76
CA PRO A 1 -1.88 15.62 8.33
C PRO A 1 -1.58 16.96 7.63
N ASN A 2 -0.88 16.91 6.49
CA ASN A 2 -0.53 18.09 5.68
C ASN A 2 -1.68 18.41 4.71
N ARG A 3 -2.45 19.48 5.01
CA ARG A 3 -3.64 19.85 4.21
C ARG A 3 -3.31 20.17 2.75
N SER A 4 -2.18 20.81 2.48
CA SER A 4 -1.79 21.17 1.10
C SER A 4 -1.52 19.92 0.26
N ALA A 5 -0.84 18.93 0.84
CA ALA A 5 -0.56 17.66 0.18
C ALA A 5 -1.85 16.86 -0.10
N ILE A 6 -2.81 16.89 0.82
CA ILE A 6 -4.11 16.21 0.65
C ILE A 6 -4.89 16.83 -0.52
N VAL A 7 -4.92 18.16 -0.64
CA VAL A 7 -5.61 18.84 -1.74
C VAL A 7 -4.97 18.48 -3.09
N ALA A 8 -3.63 18.53 -3.18
CA ALA A 8 -2.92 18.16 -4.40
C ALA A 8 -3.20 16.70 -4.81
N LEU A 9 -3.18 15.78 -3.85
CA LEU A 9 -3.50 14.37 -4.07
C LEU A 9 -4.94 14.18 -4.58
N ILE A 10 -5.93 14.88 -4.02
CA ILE A 10 -7.32 14.77 -4.48
C ILE A 10 -7.44 15.22 -5.94
N VAL A 11 -6.74 16.29 -6.32
CA VAL A 11 -6.70 16.76 -7.72
C VAL A 11 -6.10 15.68 -8.63
N GLU A 12 -4.97 15.08 -8.24
CA GLU A 12 -4.32 14.01 -9.00
C GLU A 12 -5.22 12.76 -9.13
N LEU A 13 -5.93 12.40 -8.06
CA LEU A 13 -6.92 11.32 -8.08
C LEU A 13 -8.08 11.62 -9.03
N GLN A 14 -8.53 12.87 -9.14
CA GLN A 14 -9.59 13.24 -10.09
C GLN A 14 -9.11 13.18 -11.53
N GLN A 15 -7.86 13.56 -11.80
CA GLN A 15 -7.25 13.51 -13.13
C GLN A 15 -6.96 12.08 -13.60
N THR A 16 -6.70 11.16 -12.66
CA THR A 16 -6.40 9.77 -12.99
C THR A 16 -7.66 9.04 -13.48
N ILE A 17 -7.65 8.45 -14.68
CA ILE A 17 -8.80 7.71 -15.21
C ILE A 17 -8.84 6.30 -14.60
N GLY A 18 -10.02 5.85 -14.17
CA GLY A 18 -10.22 4.51 -13.60
C GLY A 18 -9.78 4.39 -12.14
N LEU A 19 -9.22 3.23 -11.75
CA LEU A 19 -8.71 2.94 -10.40
C LEU A 19 -9.72 3.20 -9.25
N THR A 20 -11.03 3.01 -9.51
CA THR A 20 -12.10 3.34 -8.55
C THR A 20 -11.88 2.72 -7.17
N GLY A 21 -11.47 1.46 -7.09
CA GLY A 21 -11.19 0.80 -5.81
C GLY A 21 -10.05 1.47 -5.02
N VAL A 22 -9.00 1.91 -5.71
CA VAL A 22 -7.86 2.60 -5.09
C VAL A 22 -8.25 4.01 -4.64
N LYS A 23 -9.04 4.73 -5.44
CA LYS A 23 -9.54 6.06 -5.06
C LYS A 23 -10.40 5.99 -3.80
N THR A 24 -11.36 5.06 -3.75
CA THR A 24 -12.20 4.85 -2.57
C THR A 24 -11.36 4.47 -1.35
N PHE A 25 -10.36 3.62 -1.53
CA PHE A 25 -9.42 3.27 -0.45
C PHE A 25 -8.67 4.50 0.08
N ILE A 26 -8.12 5.35 -0.79
CA ILE A 26 -7.38 6.55 -0.38
C ILE A 26 -8.30 7.56 0.33
N LEU A 27 -9.52 7.77 -0.16
CA LEU A 27 -10.49 8.64 0.50
C LEU A 27 -10.81 8.16 1.92
N LYS A 28 -11.05 6.85 2.07
CA LYS A 28 -11.30 6.23 3.37
C LYS A 28 -10.09 6.31 4.29
N LEU A 29 -8.89 6.14 3.76
CA LEU A 29 -7.63 6.31 4.49
C LEU A 29 -7.50 7.74 5.06
N ILE A 30 -7.85 8.75 4.27
CA ILE A 30 -7.82 10.16 4.70
C ILE A 30 -8.86 10.38 5.81
N GLU A 31 -10.09 9.90 5.64
CA GLU A 31 -11.15 9.99 6.65
C GLU A 31 -10.74 9.33 7.98
N ASP A 32 -10.24 8.09 7.89
CA ASP A 32 -9.72 7.35 9.04
C ASP A 32 -8.59 8.14 9.72
N SER A 33 -7.66 8.72 8.96
CA SER A 33 -6.55 9.51 9.53
C SER A 33 -7.04 10.69 10.37
N VAL A 34 -8.11 11.38 9.93
CA VAL A 34 -8.72 12.48 10.67
C VAL A 34 -9.36 11.95 11.96
N ARG A 35 -10.05 10.81 11.87
CA ARG A 35 -10.70 10.16 13.03
C ARG A 35 -9.69 9.67 14.07
N PHE A 36 -8.60 9.03 13.64
CA PHE A 36 -7.52 8.58 14.52
C PHE A 36 -6.80 9.75 15.21
N HIS A 37 -6.57 10.84 14.47
CA HIS A 37 -5.99 12.06 15.01
C HIS A 37 -6.91 12.72 16.05
N ALA A 38 -8.22 12.75 15.80
CA ALA A 38 -9.19 13.23 16.78
C ALA A 38 -9.26 12.34 18.04
N ALA A 39 -9.11 11.02 17.87
CA ALA A 39 -9.09 10.04 18.95
C ALA A 39 -7.72 9.92 19.66
N SER A 40 -6.70 10.69 19.25
CA SER A 40 -5.32 10.59 19.75
C SER A 40 -4.74 9.17 19.75
N LYS A 41 -5.16 8.33 18.79
CA LYS A 41 -4.68 6.94 18.65
C LYS A 41 -3.69 6.84 17.48
N PRO A 42 -2.59 6.09 17.65
CA PRO A 42 -1.67 5.85 16.55
C PRO A 42 -2.33 5.00 15.47
N MET A 43 -2.16 5.39 14.21
CA MET A 43 -2.62 4.62 13.06
C MET A 43 -1.49 3.69 12.60
N SER A 44 -1.74 2.38 12.59
CA SER A 44 -0.76 1.40 12.14
C SER A 44 -0.76 1.26 10.62
N LEU A 45 0.42 1.32 10.01
CA LEU A 45 0.62 0.96 8.61
C LEU A 45 0.41 -0.55 8.42
N ARG A 46 -0.34 -0.93 7.38
CA ARG A 46 -0.52 -2.32 6.98
C ARG A 46 0.15 -2.55 5.63
N HIS A 47 0.59 -3.78 5.37
CA HIS A 47 1.01 -4.18 4.03
C HIS A 47 -0.20 -4.27 3.11
N LEU A 48 -0.06 -3.79 1.87
CA LEU A 48 -1.10 -3.87 0.85
C LEU A 48 -0.68 -4.84 -0.26
N LEU A 49 -1.65 -5.61 -0.74
CA LEU A 49 -1.51 -6.42 -1.94
C LEU A 49 -2.32 -5.76 -3.07
N LEU A 50 -1.63 -5.36 -4.15
CA LEU A 50 -2.28 -4.85 -5.37
C LEU A 50 -2.39 -5.99 -6.39
N SER A 51 -3.58 -6.58 -6.52
CA SER A 51 -3.88 -7.62 -7.50
C SER A 51 -4.58 -7.05 -8.74
N GLY A 52 -4.30 -7.62 -9.90
CA GLY A 52 -4.88 -7.18 -11.17
C GLY A 52 -4.10 -7.68 -12.38
N GLY A 53 -4.73 -7.67 -13.56
CA GLY A 53 -4.08 -8.00 -14.82
C GLY A 53 -2.91 -7.06 -15.14
N ILE A 54 -2.08 -7.43 -16.12
CA ILE A 54 -1.03 -6.54 -16.65
C ILE A 54 -1.72 -5.32 -17.27
N GLY A 55 -1.17 -4.11 -17.06
CA GLY A 55 -1.77 -2.87 -17.58
C GLY A 55 -2.90 -2.26 -16.74
N SER A 56 -3.32 -2.90 -15.64
CA SER A 56 -4.36 -2.37 -14.72
C SER A 56 -3.92 -1.16 -13.86
N GLY A 57 -2.74 -0.59 -14.12
CA GLY A 57 -2.24 0.59 -13.42
C GLY A 57 -1.74 0.33 -12.00
N ARG A 58 -1.38 -0.91 -11.63
CA ARG A 58 -0.88 -1.25 -10.28
C ARG A 58 0.33 -0.43 -9.84
N LYS A 59 1.29 -0.16 -10.74
CA LYS A 59 2.43 0.72 -10.44
C LYS A 59 1.97 2.15 -10.15
N THR A 60 1.02 2.67 -10.94
CA THR A 60 0.41 3.99 -10.72
C THR A 60 -0.36 4.06 -9.41
N ALA A 61 -1.13 3.02 -9.09
CA ALA A 61 -1.84 2.90 -7.81
C ALA A 61 -0.87 2.91 -6.61
N ALA A 62 0.26 2.20 -6.70
CA ALA A 62 1.27 2.21 -5.65
C ALA A 62 1.84 3.61 -5.39
N LYS A 63 2.10 4.39 -6.45
CA LYS A 63 2.56 5.79 -6.34
C LYS A 63 1.52 6.68 -5.62
N LEU A 64 0.26 6.59 -6.03
CA LEU A 64 -0.84 7.37 -5.42
C LEU A 64 -1.03 7.02 -3.94
N ILE A 65 -0.92 5.73 -3.59
CA ILE A 65 -1.02 5.27 -2.20
C ILE A 65 0.17 5.78 -1.37
N ALA A 66 1.38 5.78 -1.93
CA ALA A 66 2.57 6.32 -1.25
C ALA A 66 2.42 7.82 -0.95
N GLN A 67 1.96 8.61 -1.94
CA GLN A 67 1.64 10.02 -1.74
C GLN A 67 0.57 10.22 -0.67
N ALA A 68 -0.46 9.37 -0.64
CA ALA A 68 -1.50 9.41 0.38
C ALA A 68 -0.94 9.22 1.79
N PHE A 69 -0.05 8.23 1.99
CA PHE A 69 0.61 7.99 3.27
C PHE A 69 1.49 9.17 3.72
N HIS A 70 2.20 9.79 2.77
CA HIS A 70 2.96 11.01 3.05
C HIS A 70 2.04 12.18 3.43
N ALA A 71 0.93 12.38 2.71
CA ALA A 71 -0.01 13.48 2.95
C ALA A 71 -0.68 13.41 4.33
N ILE A 72 -1.03 12.21 4.80
CA ILE A 72 -1.60 12.03 6.15
C ILE A 72 -0.54 12.09 7.27
N GLY A 73 0.74 11.96 6.93
CA GLY A 73 1.87 12.04 7.85
C GLY A 73 2.30 10.70 8.45
N LEU A 74 1.95 9.57 7.81
CA LEU A 74 2.42 8.24 8.20
C LEU A 74 3.85 7.96 7.73
N MET A 75 4.29 8.62 6.66
CA MET A 75 5.65 8.53 6.13
C MET A 75 6.27 9.92 6.09
N GLY A 76 7.55 10.03 6.45
CA GLY A 76 8.30 11.29 6.39
C GLY A 76 8.74 11.68 4.97
N THR A 77 8.64 10.76 4.01
CA THR A 77 9.02 10.95 2.61
C THR A 77 8.00 10.28 1.69
N ASP A 78 7.82 10.81 0.49
CA ASP A 78 7.01 10.24 -0.59
C ASP A 78 7.78 9.27 -1.50
N ASN A 79 9.02 8.95 -1.14
CA ASN A 79 9.93 8.16 -1.97
C ASN A 79 9.45 6.71 -2.10
N LEU A 80 9.13 6.28 -3.32
CA LEU A 80 8.72 4.91 -3.63
C LEU A 80 9.94 4.13 -4.13
N ASN A 81 10.46 3.24 -3.29
CA ASN A 81 11.49 2.28 -3.70
C ASN A 81 10.83 1.10 -4.42
N GLU A 82 10.96 1.07 -5.74
CA GLU A 82 10.52 -0.06 -6.54
C GLU A 82 11.59 -1.16 -6.53
N VAL A 83 11.22 -2.34 -6.03
CA VAL A 83 12.08 -3.52 -6.04
C VAL A 83 11.48 -4.51 -7.01
N GLU A 84 12.20 -4.77 -8.10
CA GLU A 84 11.84 -5.84 -9.02
C GLU A 84 12.49 -7.14 -8.55
N VAL A 85 11.72 -8.22 -8.56
CA VAL A 85 12.25 -9.55 -8.21
C VAL A 85 13.22 -9.94 -9.32
N ASN A 86 14.51 -10.06 -8.99
CA ASN A 86 15.51 -10.55 -9.92
C ASN A 86 15.13 -11.98 -10.37
N PRO A 87 14.84 -12.21 -11.66
CA PRO A 87 14.43 -13.53 -12.14
C PRO A 87 15.51 -14.60 -11.93
N LEU A 88 16.78 -14.20 -11.83
CA LEU A 88 17.92 -15.10 -11.65
C LEU A 88 18.17 -15.49 -10.18
N GLU A 89 17.68 -14.67 -9.24
CA GLU A 89 17.72 -14.97 -7.80
C GLU A 89 16.39 -15.50 -7.27
N ARG A 90 15.42 -15.75 -8.17
CA ARG A 90 14.20 -16.45 -7.80
C ARG A 90 14.58 -17.81 -7.26
N ILE A 91 14.51 -17.99 -5.94
CA ILE A 91 14.48 -19.31 -5.34
C ILE A 91 13.20 -19.95 -5.89
N PRO A 92 13.29 -20.95 -6.79
CA PRO A 92 12.08 -21.59 -7.27
C PRO A 92 11.42 -22.21 -6.05
N PHE A 93 10.17 -21.83 -5.77
CA PHE A 93 9.32 -22.58 -4.87
C PHE A 93 9.00 -23.91 -5.56
N ALA A 94 9.97 -24.82 -5.54
CA ALA A 94 9.80 -26.17 -6.00
C ALA A 94 8.91 -26.87 -4.97
N PRO A 95 7.70 -27.35 -5.35
CA PRO A 95 6.91 -28.17 -4.45
C PRO A 95 7.76 -29.37 -4.02
N GLY A 96 7.97 -29.54 -2.71
CA GLY A 96 8.79 -30.60 -2.12
C GLY A 96 10.19 -30.21 -1.62
N ARG A 97 10.66 -28.96 -1.81
CA ARG A 97 11.94 -28.47 -1.21
C ARG A 97 11.77 -27.55 -0.01
N VAL A 98 10.55 -27.11 0.25
CA VAL A 98 10.22 -26.34 1.45
C VAL A 98 9.56 -27.27 2.46
N ASN A 99 10.33 -27.71 3.46
CA ASN A 99 9.72 -28.12 4.72
C ASN A 99 9.14 -26.86 5.34
N LEU A 100 7.85 -26.60 5.08
CA LEU A 100 7.06 -25.76 5.95
C LEU A 100 7.12 -26.45 7.32
N LEU A 101 8.07 -26.04 8.15
CA LEU A 101 8.02 -26.32 9.58
C LEU A 101 6.83 -25.53 10.10
N ASP A 102 5.67 -26.13 9.96
CA ASP A 102 4.44 -25.67 10.55
C ASP A 102 4.63 -25.77 12.07
N HIS A 103 5.00 -24.64 12.70
CA HIS A 103 5.17 -24.57 14.15
C HIS A 103 3.87 -24.91 14.91
N ALA A 104 2.71 -24.97 14.23
CA ALA A 104 1.46 -25.39 14.83
C ALA A 104 1.32 -26.93 14.95
N SER A 105 2.14 -27.70 14.24
CA SER A 105 2.11 -29.17 14.26
C SER A 105 3.04 -29.81 15.30
N LEU A 106 3.88 -29.03 16.00
CA LEU A 106 4.80 -29.50 17.06
C LEU A 106 4.21 -29.45 18.49
N GLN A 107 2.92 -29.18 18.64
CA GLN A 107 2.22 -29.24 19.93
C GLN A 107 1.32 -30.47 19.96
N LYS A 108 1.91 -31.64 20.24
CA LYS A 108 1.18 -32.83 20.68
C LYS A 108 1.86 -33.43 21.89
#